data_AF-A0A8B7NSY8-F1
#
_entry.id   AF-A0A8B7NSY8-F1
#
_cell.length_a   1.000
_cell.length_b   1.000
_cell.length_c   1.000
_cell.angle_alpha   90.00
_cell.angle_beta   90.00
_cell.angle_gamma   90.00
#
_symmetry.space_group_name_H-M   'P 1'
#
loop_
_entity.id
_entity.type
_entity.pdbx_description
1 polymer ?
#
loop_
_entity_poly.entity_id
_entity_poly.type
_entity_poly.pdbx_seq_one_letter_code
_entity_poly.pdbx_strand_id
1 'polypeptide(L)'
;MYLLHCVLVILLVTVAVGGDMLRKSIVFDKATPDVFYCPVEKLMTFDKMYVRARPLKKLCEFDGERLPDDYKSDCYNDVDESDFACREKKRIMMRLSPPGSELLTNEIS
;
A
#
# COMPACT_ATOMS: atom_id res chain seq x y z
N MET A 1 15.71 36.51 -14.38
CA MET A 1 16.42 35.64 -13.42
C MET A 1 15.48 35.09 -12.34
N TYR A 2 14.78 35.94 -11.59
CA TYR A 2 13.81 35.48 -10.56
C TYR A 2 12.65 34.63 -11.09
N LEU A 3 12.09 34.98 -12.26
CA LEU A 3 10.99 34.21 -12.87
C LEU A 3 11.40 32.76 -13.21
N LEU A 4 12.63 32.57 -13.70
CA LEU A 4 13.16 31.23 -14.03
C LEU A 4 13.37 30.39 -12.76
N HIS A 5 13.83 31.02 -11.67
CA HIS A 5 13.93 30.35 -10.37
C HIS A 5 12.56 30.02 -9.77
N CYS A 6 11.57 30.91 -9.90
CA CYS A 6 10.20 30.62 -9.50
C CYS A 6 9.64 29.41 -10.26
N VAL A 7 9.84 29.33 -11.57
CA VAL A 7 9.40 28.20 -12.39
C VAL A 7 10.10 26.90 -11.99
N LEU A 8 11.40 26.94 -11.74
CA LEU A 8 12.18 25.77 -11.29
C LEU A 8 11.70 25.27 -9.91
N VAL A 9 11.45 26.18 -8.97
CA VAL A 9 10.94 25.84 -7.63
C VAL A 9 9.54 25.23 -7.71
N ILE A 10 8.65 25.80 -8.53
CA ILE A 10 7.30 25.26 -8.75
C ILE A 10 7.38 23.83 -9.33
N LEU A 11 8.27 23.59 -10.30
CA LEU A 11 8.45 22.27 -10.90
C LEU A 11 8.97 21.23 -9.88
N LEU A 12 9.89 21.62 -9.00
CA LEU A 12 10.40 20.73 -7.96
C LEU A 12 9.32 20.38 -6.92
N VAL A 13 8.49 21.36 -6.54
CA VAL A 13 7.39 21.15 -5.59
C VAL A 13 6.32 20.23 -6.18
N THR A 14 5.95 20.38 -7.46
CA THR A 14 4.93 19.52 -8.08
C THR A 14 5.39 18.07 -8.21
N VAL A 15 6.67 17.82 -8.49
CA VAL A 15 7.24 16.46 -8.53
C VAL A 15 7.26 15.82 -7.14
N ALA A 16 7.59 16.58 -6.09
CA ALA A 16 7.61 16.07 -4.72
C ALA A 16 6.22 15.70 -4.20
N VAL A 17 5.18 16.47 -4.55
CA VAL A 17 3.80 16.25 -4.09
C VAL A 17 3.06 15.18 -4.93
N GLY A 18 3.44 14.98 -6.19
CA GLY A 18 2.78 14.04 -7.10
C GLY A 18 2.99 12.55 -6.79
N GLY A 19 3.99 12.19 -5.99
CA GLY A 19 4.28 10.80 -5.62
C GLY A 19 3.19 10.14 -4.75
N ASP A 20 2.42 10.94 -4.01
CA ASP A 20 1.43 10.43 -3.05
C ASP A 20 0.06 10.06 -3.66
N MET A 21 -0.17 10.33 -4.95
CA MET A 21 -1.44 9.95 -5.60
C MET A 21 -1.51 8.46 -5.95
N LEU A 22 -0.37 7.75 -6.02
CA LEU A 22 -0.31 6.31 -6.29
C LEU A 22 -0.49 5.44 -5.02
N ARG A 23 -0.29 6.03 -3.83
CA ARG A 23 -0.42 5.36 -2.52
C ARG A 23 -1.85 5.03 -2.10
N LYS A 24 -2.87 5.52 -2.82
CA LYS A 24 -4.30 5.27 -2.51
C LYS A 24 -4.89 4.04 -3.20
N SER A 25 -4.09 3.20 -3.85
CA SER A 25 -4.56 2.10 -4.71
C SER A 25 -4.90 0.79 -3.99
N ILE A 26 -4.79 0.71 -2.65
CA ILE A 26 -5.13 -0.51 -1.90
C ILE A 26 -6.65 -0.62 -1.78
N VAL A 27 -7.25 -1.36 -2.70
CA VAL A 27 -8.68 -1.66 -2.69
C VAL A 27 -8.91 -2.89 -1.82
N PHE A 28 -9.72 -2.74 -0.76
CA PHE A 28 -10.18 -3.84 0.07
C PHE A 28 -11.61 -4.21 -0.34
N ASP A 29 -11.81 -5.43 -0.81
CA ASP A 29 -13.14 -5.95 -1.12
C ASP A 29 -13.66 -6.80 0.04
N LYS A 30 -14.90 -6.53 0.48
CA LYS A 30 -15.56 -7.29 1.55
C LYS A 30 -15.78 -8.76 1.16
N ALA A 31 -15.85 -9.06 -0.13
CA ALA A 31 -15.99 -10.43 -0.63
C ALA A 31 -14.68 -11.23 -0.56
N THR A 32 -13.52 -10.54 -0.52
CA THR A 32 -12.19 -11.18 -0.54
C THR A 32 -11.26 -10.54 0.50
N PRO A 33 -11.53 -10.73 1.81
CA PRO A 33 -10.76 -10.06 2.87
C PRO A 33 -9.30 -10.54 2.98
N ASP A 34 -8.99 -11.70 2.42
CA ASP A 34 -7.68 -12.34 2.50
C ASP A 34 -6.70 -11.84 1.44
N VAL A 35 -7.13 -10.96 0.52
CA VAL A 35 -6.28 -10.44 -0.56
C VAL A 35 -6.34 -8.92 -0.68
N PHE A 36 -5.22 -8.32 -1.07
CA PHE A 36 -5.11 -6.92 -1.45
C PHE A 36 -4.68 -6.81 -2.91
N TYR A 37 -5.09 -5.74 -3.58
CA TYR A 37 -4.73 -5.49 -4.97
C TYR A 37 -3.58 -4.49 -5.02
N CYS A 38 -2.46 -4.88 -5.62
CA CYS A 38 -1.32 -3.98 -5.77
C CYS A 38 -0.91 -3.78 -7.24
N PRO A 39 -0.52 -2.55 -7.62
CA PRO A 39 -0.04 -2.26 -8.97
C PRO A 39 1.29 -2.96 -9.24
N VAL A 40 1.45 -3.54 -10.44
CA VAL A 40 2.70 -4.22 -10.82
C VAL A 40 3.63 -3.32 -11.65
N GLU A 41 3.07 -2.38 -12.42
CA GLU A 41 3.84 -1.52 -13.31
C GLU A 41 3.15 -0.17 -13.52
N LYS A 42 3.92 0.90 -13.73
CA LYS A 42 3.41 2.21 -14.14
C LYS A 42 3.07 2.16 -15.63
N LEU A 43 1.91 1.62 -15.98
CA LEU A 43 1.40 1.75 -17.34
C LEU A 43 1.22 3.25 -17.65
N MET A 44 1.79 3.69 -18.78
CA MET A 44 1.84 5.09 -19.23
C MET A 44 0.47 5.72 -19.53
N THR A 45 -0.61 4.95 -19.38
CA THR A 45 -1.98 5.36 -19.67
C THR A 45 -2.81 5.23 -18.41
N PHE A 46 -3.32 6.37 -17.92
CA PHE A 46 -4.09 6.50 -16.67
C PHE A 46 -5.36 5.63 -16.61
N ASP A 47 -5.81 5.06 -17.73
CA ASP A 47 -7.09 4.36 -17.83
C ASP A 47 -7.07 2.88 -17.42
N LYS A 48 -5.90 2.21 -17.36
CA LYS A 48 -5.82 0.78 -17.04
C LYS A 48 -4.58 0.45 -16.23
N MET A 49 -4.69 0.50 -14.90
CA MET A 49 -3.67 0.02 -13.98
C MET A 49 -3.80 -1.51 -13.83
N TYR A 50 -2.74 -2.26 -14.17
CA TYR A 50 -2.71 -3.70 -13.96
C TYR A 50 -2.40 -3.98 -12.48
N VAL A 51 -3.42 -4.45 -11.76
CA VAL A 51 -3.31 -4.83 -10.35
C VAL A 51 -3.27 -6.36 -10.23
N ARG A 52 -2.40 -6.87 -9.34
CA ARG A 52 -2.42 -8.28 -8.94
C ARG A 52 -2.98 -8.41 -7.54
N ALA A 53 -3.85 -9.41 -7.37
CA ALA A 53 -4.28 -9.83 -6.04
C ALA A 53 -3.12 -10.56 -5.35
N ARG A 54 -2.79 -10.13 -4.13
CA ARG A 54 -1.76 -10.69 -3.27
C ARG A 54 -2.36 -10.98 -1.90
N PRO A 55 -1.86 -11.98 -1.16
CA PRO A 55 -2.42 -12.33 0.14
C PRO A 55 -2.18 -11.20 1.15
N LEU A 56 -3.14 -10.95 2.05
CA LEU A 56 -3.06 -9.90 3.08
C LEU A 56 -1.82 -10.03 3.98
N LYS A 57 -1.30 -11.25 4.17
CA LYS A 57 -0.04 -11.50 4.91
C LYS A 57 1.15 -10.75 4.32
N LYS A 58 1.17 -10.56 3.00
CA LYS A 58 2.20 -9.84 2.24
C LYS A 58 2.03 -8.33 2.26
N LEU A 59 0.91 -7.82 2.77
CA LEU A 59 0.75 -6.39 2.98
C LEU A 59 1.56 -6.01 4.22
N CYS A 60 2.51 -5.09 4.08
CA CYS A 60 3.40 -4.64 5.16
C CYS A 60 4.01 -5.84 5.92
N GLU A 61 4.74 -6.69 5.19
CA GLU A 61 5.40 -7.89 5.69
C GLU A 61 6.53 -7.53 6.66
N PHE A 62 7.22 -6.42 6.42
CA PHE A 62 8.36 -5.95 7.21
C PHE A 62 8.03 -4.80 8.15
N ASP A 63 6.74 -4.55 8.43
CA ASP A 63 6.30 -3.47 9.32
C ASP A 63 6.79 -2.06 8.92
N GLY A 64 7.12 -1.85 7.64
CA GLY A 64 7.72 -0.61 7.15
C GLY A 64 9.18 -0.42 7.55
N GLU A 65 9.85 -1.47 8.05
CA GLU A 65 11.27 -1.48 8.33
C GLU A 65 12.12 -1.58 7.05
N ARG A 66 13.45 -1.54 7.22
CA ARG A 66 14.39 -1.64 6.10
C ARG A 66 14.25 -3.02 5.44
N LEU A 67 13.88 -3.00 4.16
CA LEU A 67 13.78 -4.22 3.35
C LEU A 67 15.17 -4.89 3.21
N PRO A 68 15.23 -6.24 3.26
CA PRO A 68 16.45 -6.99 2.95
C PRO A 68 17.03 -6.60 1.58
N ASP A 69 18.36 -6.65 1.43
CA ASP A 69 19.03 -6.29 0.18
C ASP A 69 18.63 -7.21 -1.01
N ASP A 70 18.16 -8.42 -0.72
CA ASP A 70 17.64 -9.40 -1.67
C ASP A 70 16.11 -9.40 -1.81
N TYR A 71 15.43 -8.45 -1.15
CA TYR A 71 13.98 -8.34 -1.22
C TYR A 71 13.52 -7.98 -2.63
N LYS A 72 12.77 -8.88 -3.24
CA LYS A 72 12.15 -8.65 -4.54
C LYS A 72 10.80 -7.97 -4.33
N SER A 73 10.77 -6.67 -4.58
CA SER A 73 9.56 -5.84 -4.61
C SER A 73 8.39 -6.56 -5.28
N ASP A 74 7.39 -6.95 -4.48
CA ASP A 74 6.23 -7.71 -4.93
C ASP A 74 5.18 -6.82 -5.62
N CYS A 75 5.25 -5.51 -5.35
CA CYS A 75 4.35 -4.45 -5.80
C CYS A 75 5.14 -3.21 -6.22
N TYR A 76 4.64 -2.44 -7.19
CA TYR A 76 5.33 -1.28 -7.75
C TYR A 76 5.81 -0.31 -6.66
N ASN A 77 7.13 -0.07 -6.61
CA ASN A 77 7.77 0.87 -5.69
C ASN A 77 7.48 0.59 -4.21
N ASP A 78 7.40 -0.69 -3.83
CA ASP A 78 7.22 -1.16 -2.44
C ASP A 78 6.04 -0.47 -1.74
N VAL A 79 4.97 -0.19 -2.50
CA VAL A 79 3.78 0.49 -1.98
C VAL A 79 3.11 -0.35 -0.87
N ASP A 80 3.26 -1.66 -0.93
CA ASP A 80 2.87 -2.65 0.09
C ASP A 80 3.63 -2.51 1.41
N GLU A 81 4.80 -1.87 1.43
CA GLU A 81 5.61 -1.60 2.63
C GLU A 81 5.57 -0.13 3.06
N SER A 82 4.71 0.67 2.42
CA SER A 82 4.52 2.06 2.82
C SER A 82 3.79 2.20 4.16
N ASP A 83 4.00 3.31 4.87
CA ASP A 83 3.25 3.61 6.11
C ASP A 83 1.73 3.51 5.92
N PHE A 84 1.24 3.82 4.72
CA PHE A 84 -0.18 3.71 4.39
C PHE A 84 -0.62 2.24 4.35
N ALA A 85 0.15 1.36 3.71
CA ALA A 85 -0.12 -0.07 3.66
C ALA A 85 -0.14 -0.70 5.05
N CYS A 86 0.82 -0.35 5.92
CA CYS A 86 0.86 -0.83 7.30
C CYS A 86 -0.36 -0.39 8.12
N ARG A 87 -0.78 0.88 7.97
CA ARG A 87 -2.02 1.37 8.61
C ARG A 87 -3.26 0.66 8.08
N GLU A 88 -3.30 0.35 6.79
CA GLU A 88 -4.42 -0.36 6.18
C GLU A 88 -4.48 -1.82 6.64
N LYS A 89 -3.35 -2.52 6.67
CA LYS A 89 -3.23 -3.88 7.24
C LYS A 89 -3.82 -3.91 8.64
N LYS A 90 -3.40 -3.00 9.52
CA LYS A 90 -3.92 -2.90 10.88
C LYS A 90 -5.43 -2.70 10.92
N ARG A 91 -5.98 -1.83 10.06
CA ARG A 91 -7.43 -1.60 9.97
C ARG A 91 -8.18 -2.85 9.51
N ILE A 92 -7.66 -3.57 8.52
CA ILE A 92 -8.25 -4.79 7.99
C ILE A 92 -8.22 -5.89 9.05
N MET A 93 -7.08 -6.09 9.72
CA MET A 93 -6.94 -7.07 10.80
C MET A 93 -7.90 -6.79 11.95
N MET A 94 -8.08 -5.53 12.36
CA MET A 94 -9.07 -5.16 13.39
C MET A 94 -10.52 -5.45 12.97
N ARG A 95 -10.84 -5.45 11.67
CA ARG A 95 -12.17 -5.82 11.17
C ARG A 95 -12.36 -7.34 11.10
N LEU A 96 -11.32 -8.08 10.73
CA LEU A 96 -11.35 -9.55 10.65
C LEU A 96 -11.35 -10.20 12.03
N SER A 97 -10.55 -9.67 12.95
CA SER A 97 -10.39 -10.18 14.30
C SER A 97 -10.56 -9.04 15.31
N PRO A 98 -11.81 -8.60 15.57
CA PRO A 98 -12.05 -7.60 16.59
C PRO A 98 -11.59 -8.13 17.96
N PRO A 99 -11.03 -7.26 18.83
CA PRO A 99 -10.64 -7.65 20.18
C PRO A 99 -11.84 -8.24 20.92
N GLY A 100 -11.73 -9.50 21.34
CA GLY A 100 -12.84 -10.31 21.90
C GLY A 100 -13.25 -11.52 21.05
N SER A 101 -12.75 -11.66 19.81
CA SER A 101 -13.03 -12.82 18.95
C SER A 101 -12.31 -14.12 19.37
N GLU A 102 -11.23 -14.04 20.14
CA GLU A 102 -10.49 -15.20 20.68
C GLU A 102 -11.26 -15.94 21.80
N LEU A 103 -12.24 -15.30 22.43
CA LEU A 103 -13.03 -15.93 23.50
C LEU A 103 -13.99 -17.02 23.00
N LEU A 104 -14.36 -17.01 21.71
CA LEU A 104 -15.29 -17.99 21.13
C LEU A 104 -14.61 -19.28 20.62
N THR A 105 -13.28 -19.27 20.46
CA THR A 105 -12.54 -20.47 20.01
C THR A 105 -12.08 -21.36 21.16
N ASN A 106 -12.02 -20.82 22.38
CA ASN A 106 -11.60 -21.57 23.58
C ASN A 106 -12.77 -22.24 24.33
N GLU A 107 -14.02 -22.05 23.90
CA GLU A 107 -15.20 -22.74 24.48
C GLU A 107 -15.61 -24.02 23.73
N ILE A 108 -14.85 -24.44 22.70
CA ILE A 108 -15.18 -25.63 21.87
C ILE A 108 -14.09 -26.73 21.97
N SER A 109 -13.10 -26.61 22.85
CA SER A 109 -12.10 -27.68 23.09
C SER A 109 -12.33 -28.46 24.36
#